data_AF-A0A9R0T408-F1
#
_entry.id   AF-A0A9R0T408-F1
#
_cell.length_a   1.000
_cell.length_b   1.000
_cell.length_c   1.000
_cell.angle_alpha   90.00
_cell.angle_beta   90.00
_cell.angle_gamma   90.00
#
_symmetry.space_group_name_H-M   'P 1'
#
loop_
_entity.id
_entity.type
_entity.pdbx_description
1 polymer ?
#
loop_
_entity_poly.entity_id
_entity_poly.type
_entity_poly.pdbx_seq_one_letter_code
_entity_poly.pdbx_strand_id
1 'polypeptide(L)'
;MATKIYIVYYSTWGHVATLAEEMKKGADSVPGVKAQSLSGKPAGVFFATGTQGGGQETTALTAVTQLTHHGMLFVPVGYTHGAGMFAMDEVKGGSPYGAGTFAGADGSRVPSDAELALAAHQGKYFAGIAKKLK
;
A
#
# COMPACT_ATOMS: atom_id res chain seq x y z
N MET A 1 13.63 -8.36 -21.87
CA MET A 1 13.27 -7.57 -20.66
C MET A 1 13.94 -8.19 -19.46
N ALA A 2 14.38 -7.41 -18.47
CA ALA A 2 14.96 -7.97 -17.24
C ALA A 2 13.87 -8.43 -16.26
N THR A 3 13.98 -9.65 -15.75
CA THR A 3 13.15 -10.21 -14.68
C THR A 3 13.48 -9.49 -13.37
N LYS A 4 12.46 -8.87 -12.74
CA LYS A 4 12.62 -8.21 -11.44
C LYS A 4 12.21 -9.16 -10.34
N ILE A 5 13.04 -9.29 -9.31
CA ILE A 5 12.68 -10.01 -8.08
C ILE A 5 12.78 -9.07 -6.88
N TYR A 6 11.93 -9.29 -5.89
CA TYR A 6 11.93 -8.52 -4.65
C TYR A 6 12.39 -9.41 -3.50
N ILE A 7 13.40 -8.96 -2.78
CA ILE A 7 13.90 -9.64 -1.59
C ILE A 7 13.19 -9.01 -0.39
N VAL A 8 12.47 -9.85 0.31
CA VAL A 8 11.54 -9.48 1.37
C VAL A 8 12.03 -10.12 2.65
N TYR A 9 12.34 -9.32 3.68
CA TYR A 9 12.90 -9.81 4.92
C TYR A 9 12.56 -8.90 6.11
N TYR A 10 12.63 -9.48 7.31
CA TYR A 10 12.61 -8.79 8.59
C TYR A 10 13.94 -9.03 9.29
N SER A 11 14.53 -7.99 9.89
CA SER A 11 15.76 -8.14 10.66
C SER A 11 15.77 -7.22 11.88
N THR A 12 15.83 -7.81 13.07
CA THR A 12 15.99 -7.07 14.33
C THR A 12 17.44 -6.62 14.51
N TRP A 13 18.40 -7.50 14.23
CA TRP A 13 19.83 -7.32 14.54
C TRP A 13 20.73 -7.33 13.29
N GLY A 14 20.19 -7.08 12.11
CA GLY A 14 20.97 -6.98 10.86
C GLY A 14 21.40 -8.30 10.20
N HIS A 15 21.45 -9.44 10.92
CA HIS A 15 21.88 -10.74 10.36
C HIS A 15 21.12 -11.15 9.09
N VAL A 16 19.80 -11.04 9.11
CA VAL A 16 18.95 -11.35 7.95
C VAL A 16 19.11 -10.30 6.85
N ALA A 17 19.41 -9.04 7.20
CA ALA A 17 19.74 -8.02 6.21
C ALA A 17 21.03 -8.37 5.45
N THR A 18 22.06 -8.85 6.15
CA THR A 18 23.30 -9.35 5.53
C THR A 18 23.02 -10.55 4.61
N LEU A 19 22.19 -11.52 5.03
CA LEU A 19 21.77 -12.61 4.14
C LEU A 19 21.01 -12.10 2.92
N ALA A 20 20.12 -11.12 3.09
CA ALA A 20 19.37 -10.51 2.00
C ALA A 20 20.27 -9.79 0.99
N GLU A 21 21.36 -9.17 1.42
CA GLU A 21 22.37 -8.59 0.54
C GLU A 21 23.10 -9.66 -0.28
N GLU A 22 23.49 -10.78 0.34
CA GLU A 22 24.11 -11.90 -0.40
C GLU A 22 23.13 -12.56 -1.37
N MET A 23 21.87 -12.76 -0.97
CA MET A 23 20.82 -13.22 -1.89
C MET A 23 20.63 -12.27 -3.06
N LYS A 24 20.71 -10.94 -2.81
CA LYS A 24 20.64 -9.93 -3.87
C LYS A 24 21.81 -10.06 -4.84
N LYS A 25 23.04 -10.18 -4.33
CA LYS A 25 24.25 -10.38 -5.15
C LYS A 25 24.14 -11.64 -6.01
N GLY A 26 23.72 -12.77 -5.41
CA GLY A 26 23.49 -14.02 -6.12
C GLY A 26 22.43 -13.88 -7.22
N ALA A 27 21.30 -13.25 -6.93
CA ALA A 27 20.25 -13.01 -7.92
C ALA A 27 20.68 -12.07 -9.05
N ASP A 28 21.37 -10.97 -8.74
CA ASP A 28 21.88 -10.04 -9.74
C ASP A 28 22.98 -10.66 -10.63
N SER A 29 23.60 -11.77 -10.21
CA SER A 29 24.59 -12.49 -11.02
C SER A 29 23.97 -13.31 -12.16
N VAL A 30 22.66 -13.57 -12.11
CA VAL A 30 21.93 -14.29 -13.15
C VAL A 30 21.62 -13.35 -14.31
N PRO A 31 22.07 -13.63 -15.55
CA PRO A 31 21.82 -12.76 -16.69
C PRO A 31 20.32 -12.47 -16.88
N GLY A 32 19.99 -11.18 -16.98
CA GLY A 32 18.62 -10.74 -17.15
C GLY A 32 17.79 -10.68 -15.87
N VAL A 33 18.36 -10.92 -14.68
CA VAL A 33 17.69 -10.77 -13.39
C VAL A 33 18.15 -9.50 -12.67
N LYS A 34 17.23 -8.81 -11.99
CA LYS A 34 17.53 -7.69 -11.11
C LYS A 34 16.76 -7.81 -9.80
N ALA A 35 17.48 -7.95 -8.70
CA ALA A 35 16.91 -8.02 -7.36
C ALA A 35 16.80 -6.64 -6.70
N GLN A 36 15.75 -6.42 -5.92
CA GLN A 36 15.55 -5.19 -5.16
C GLN A 36 15.04 -5.47 -3.74
N SER A 37 15.52 -4.69 -2.76
CA SER A 37 14.91 -4.66 -1.42
C SER A 37 13.61 -3.85 -1.41
N LEU A 38 12.73 -4.14 -0.46
CA LEU A 38 11.55 -3.32 -0.14
C LEU A 38 11.82 -2.31 0.99
N SER A 39 12.88 -2.50 1.77
CA SER A 39 13.21 -1.61 2.88
C SER A 39 13.41 -0.16 2.41
N GLY A 40 12.85 0.79 3.16
CA GLY A 40 12.86 2.23 2.85
C GLY A 40 11.91 2.66 1.73
N LYS A 41 11.26 1.73 1.02
CA LYS A 41 10.33 2.09 -0.06
C LYS A 41 8.98 2.53 0.50
N PRO A 42 8.37 3.59 -0.06
CA PRO A 42 7.02 3.99 0.33
C PRO A 42 5.98 2.94 -0.11
N ALA A 43 4.97 2.73 0.73
CA ALA A 43 3.83 1.86 0.46
C ALA A 43 2.52 2.53 0.87
N GLY A 44 1.50 2.40 0.03
CA GLY A 44 0.12 2.78 0.33
C GLY A 44 -0.79 1.55 0.25
N VAL A 45 -1.95 1.61 0.90
CA VAL A 45 -2.95 0.54 0.90
C VAL A 45 -4.25 1.06 0.32
N PHE A 46 -4.95 0.22 -0.43
CA PHE A 46 -6.32 0.43 -0.90
C PHE A 46 -7.04 -0.92 -0.92
N PHE A 47 -8.36 -0.93 -0.77
CA PHE A 47 -9.11 -2.16 -0.49
C PHE A 47 -10.57 -2.08 -0.97
N ALA A 48 -11.24 -3.23 -1.01
CA ALA A 48 -12.65 -3.34 -1.27
C ALA A 48 -13.29 -4.28 -0.23
N THR A 49 -14.47 -3.95 0.27
CA THR A 49 -15.23 -4.81 1.18
C THR A 49 -16.66 -5.00 0.69
N GLY A 50 -17.33 -6.07 1.12
CA GLY A 50 -18.73 -6.30 0.75
C GLY A 50 -19.71 -5.35 1.44
N THR A 51 -19.43 -4.98 2.69
CA THR A 51 -20.34 -4.21 3.54
C THR A 51 -19.61 -3.11 4.33
N GLN A 52 -20.40 -2.16 4.86
CA GLN A 52 -19.89 -0.97 5.59
C GLN A 52 -19.06 -1.33 6.84
N GLY A 53 -19.53 -2.28 7.66
CA GLY A 53 -18.80 -2.74 8.84
C GLY A 53 -17.74 -3.80 8.55
N GLY A 54 -17.65 -4.28 7.31
CA GLY A 54 -16.84 -5.44 6.93
C GLY A 54 -15.37 -5.13 6.67
N GLY A 55 -14.66 -4.53 7.62
CA GLY A 55 -13.20 -4.42 7.57
C GLY A 55 -12.60 -3.24 6.79
N GLN A 56 -13.37 -2.19 6.55
CA GLN A 56 -12.88 -0.95 5.88
C GLN A 56 -11.68 -0.30 6.59
N GLU A 57 -11.49 -0.54 7.88
CA GLU A 57 -10.32 -0.06 8.61
C GLU A 57 -9.36 -1.20 8.97
N THR A 58 -9.88 -2.34 9.43
CA THR A 58 -9.06 -3.44 9.94
C THR A 58 -8.24 -4.14 8.86
N THR A 59 -8.74 -4.22 7.62
CA THR A 59 -7.95 -4.70 6.48
C THR A 59 -6.70 -3.83 6.26
N ALA A 60 -6.83 -2.51 6.36
CA ALA A 60 -5.69 -1.61 6.24
C ALA A 60 -4.75 -1.72 7.45
N LEU A 61 -5.29 -1.72 8.68
CA LEU A 61 -4.50 -1.83 9.91
C LEU A 61 -3.65 -3.11 9.94
N THR A 62 -4.21 -4.23 9.49
CA THR A 62 -3.49 -5.51 9.43
C THR A 62 -2.51 -5.59 8.25
N ALA A 63 -2.71 -4.83 7.17
CA ALA A 63 -1.72 -4.70 6.10
C ALA A 63 -0.48 -3.90 6.55
N VAL A 64 -0.67 -2.84 7.36
CA VAL A 64 0.42 -1.98 7.85
C VAL A 64 1.45 -2.74 8.66
N THR A 65 1.04 -3.76 9.43
CA THR A 65 2.00 -4.59 10.19
C THR A 65 2.94 -5.34 9.26
N GLN A 66 2.47 -5.77 8.08
CA GLN A 66 3.32 -6.46 7.11
C GLN A 66 4.26 -5.51 6.39
N LEU A 67 3.80 -4.30 6.07
CA LEU A 67 4.68 -3.24 5.55
C LEU A 67 5.82 -2.94 6.53
N THR A 68 5.50 -2.86 7.82
CA THR A 68 6.47 -2.65 8.91
C THR A 68 7.51 -3.77 8.94
N HIS A 69 7.11 -5.04 8.88
CA HIS A 69 8.04 -6.15 8.86
C HIS A 69 8.99 -6.14 7.65
N HIS A 70 8.56 -5.57 6.52
CA HIS A 70 9.39 -5.40 5.32
C HIS A 70 10.22 -4.12 5.32
N GLY A 71 10.18 -3.33 6.40
CA GLY A 71 10.87 -2.05 6.52
C GLY A 71 10.36 -1.00 5.53
N MET A 72 9.13 -1.14 5.03
CA MET A 72 8.53 -0.16 4.12
C MET A 72 7.99 1.04 4.88
N LEU A 73 7.95 2.20 4.22
CA LEU A 73 7.41 3.43 4.78
C LEU A 73 5.92 3.53 4.43
N PHE A 74 5.05 3.27 5.40
CA PHE A 74 3.61 3.42 5.18
C PHE A 74 3.23 4.90 5.01
N VAL A 75 2.60 5.22 3.89
CA VAL A 75 2.10 6.55 3.55
C VAL A 75 0.57 6.52 3.56
N PRO A 76 -0.09 6.98 4.64
CA PRO A 76 -1.55 7.03 4.73
C PRO A 76 -2.12 8.15 3.85
N VAL A 77 -3.41 8.07 3.51
CA VAL A 77 -4.12 9.21 2.91
C VAL A 77 -4.42 10.29 3.97
N GLY A 78 -4.61 9.89 5.23
CA GLY A 78 -5.01 10.76 6.31
C GLY A 78 -6.31 11.49 6.00
N TYR A 79 -6.48 12.70 6.53
CA TYR A 79 -7.60 13.58 6.19
C TYR A 79 -7.27 14.56 5.05
N THR A 80 -6.24 14.27 4.26
CA THR A 80 -5.71 15.22 3.26
C THR A 80 -6.65 15.45 2.07
N HIS A 81 -7.66 14.59 1.88
CA HIS A 81 -8.72 14.78 0.88
C HIS A 81 -9.82 15.77 1.34
N GLY A 82 -9.65 16.40 2.50
CA GLY A 82 -10.50 17.49 2.98
C GLY A 82 -11.96 17.09 3.11
N ALA A 83 -12.86 17.91 2.58
CA ALA A 83 -14.31 17.69 2.66
C ALA A 83 -14.76 16.29 2.18
N GLY A 84 -14.07 15.71 1.18
CA GLY A 84 -14.38 14.35 0.70
C GLY A 84 -14.17 13.24 1.74
N MET A 85 -13.38 13.49 2.80
CA MET A 85 -13.27 12.55 3.93
C MET A 85 -14.48 12.62 4.86
N PHE A 86 -15.08 13.80 5.01
CA PHE A 86 -16.14 14.08 5.97
C PHE A 86 -17.55 14.07 5.36
N ALA A 87 -17.68 13.78 4.06
CA ALA A 87 -18.98 13.73 3.41
C ALA A 87 -19.84 12.57 3.97
N MET A 88 -21.12 12.86 4.22
CA MET A 88 -22.10 11.97 4.88
C MET A 88 -23.41 11.84 4.08
N ASP A 89 -23.43 12.39 2.87
CA ASP A 89 -24.54 12.40 1.94
C ASP A 89 -24.70 11.10 1.16
N GLU A 90 -23.63 10.30 1.03
CA GLU A 90 -23.66 8.98 0.42
C GLU A 90 -22.81 7.95 1.16
N VAL A 91 -23.13 6.66 0.94
CA VAL A 91 -22.31 5.55 1.41
C VAL A 91 -21.07 5.43 0.53
N LYS A 92 -19.90 5.69 1.12
CA LYS A 92 -18.59 5.59 0.47
C LYS A 92 -17.58 4.84 1.34
N GLY A 93 -16.74 4.05 0.70
CA GLY A 93 -15.63 3.37 1.33
C GLY A 93 -14.42 4.28 1.54
N GLY A 94 -13.41 3.72 2.20
CA GLY A 94 -12.16 4.38 2.53
C GLY A 94 -12.10 4.90 3.96
N SER A 95 -10.88 5.09 4.41
CA SER A 95 -10.54 5.55 5.75
C SER A 95 -9.26 6.37 5.71
N PRO A 96 -8.83 7.01 6.82
CA PRO A 96 -7.54 7.69 6.87
C PRO A 96 -6.34 6.78 6.54
N TYR A 97 -6.50 5.46 6.61
CA TYR A 97 -5.47 4.48 6.28
C TYR A 97 -5.30 4.26 4.77
N GLY A 98 -6.33 4.55 3.96
CA GLY A 98 -6.31 4.36 2.52
C GLY A 98 -7.69 4.47 1.87
N ALA A 99 -7.70 4.70 0.56
CA ALA A 99 -8.91 4.66 -0.25
C ALA A 99 -9.53 3.26 -0.22
N GLY A 100 -10.85 3.22 -0.24
CA GLY A 100 -11.59 1.99 -0.21
C GLY A 100 -12.87 2.10 -1.02
N THR A 101 -13.45 0.96 -1.36
CA THR A 101 -14.74 0.88 -2.04
C THR A 101 -15.61 -0.22 -1.45
N PHE A 102 -16.92 -0.12 -1.65
CA PHE A 102 -17.84 -1.23 -1.38
C PHE A 102 -18.18 -1.99 -2.67
N ALA A 103 -18.09 -3.32 -2.63
CA ALA A 103 -18.49 -4.21 -3.72
C ALA A 103 -19.95 -4.69 -3.59
N GLY A 104 -20.57 -4.52 -2.42
CA GLY A 104 -21.89 -5.11 -2.14
C GLY A 104 -21.81 -6.61 -1.83
N ALA A 105 -22.93 -7.20 -1.44
CA ALA A 105 -22.99 -8.61 -1.03
C ALA A 105 -22.76 -9.59 -2.20
N ASP A 106 -23.12 -9.19 -3.41
CA ASP A 106 -23.01 -9.98 -4.64
C ASP A 106 -21.87 -9.52 -5.57
N GLY A 107 -21.10 -8.50 -5.14
CA GLY A 107 -20.01 -7.94 -5.93
C GLY A 107 -20.44 -7.03 -7.09
N SER A 108 -21.73 -6.69 -7.22
CA SER A 108 -22.26 -5.92 -8.35
C SER A 108 -22.02 -4.40 -8.24
N ARG A 109 -21.76 -3.88 -7.03
CA ARG A 109 -21.52 -2.44 -6.84
C ARG A 109 -20.15 -2.07 -7.38
N VAL A 110 -20.12 -1.03 -8.22
CA VAL A 110 -18.90 -0.41 -8.72
C VAL A 110 -18.50 0.79 -7.84
N PRO A 111 -17.21 1.18 -7.82
CA PRO A 111 -16.78 2.37 -7.08
C PRO A 111 -17.55 3.63 -7.49
N SER A 112 -18.03 4.40 -6.51
CA SER A 112 -18.68 5.69 -6.74
C SER A 112 -17.68 6.77 -7.15
N ASP A 113 -18.18 7.89 -7.65
CA ASP A 113 -17.34 9.04 -8.00
C ASP A 113 -16.56 9.56 -6.79
N ALA A 114 -17.14 9.54 -5.58
CA ALA A 114 -16.43 9.94 -4.35
C ALA A 114 -15.29 8.97 -3.99
N GLU A 115 -15.50 7.66 -4.14
CA GLU A 115 -14.46 6.64 -3.90
C GLU A 115 -13.32 6.76 -4.92
N LEU A 116 -13.66 6.98 -6.19
CA LEU A 116 -12.67 7.23 -7.25
C LEU A 116 -11.90 8.54 -7.03
N ALA A 117 -12.56 9.60 -6.57
CA ALA A 117 -11.92 10.87 -6.24
C ALA A 117 -10.93 10.71 -5.07
N LEU A 118 -11.30 9.97 -4.03
CA LEU A 118 -10.40 9.65 -2.91
C LEU A 118 -9.19 8.83 -3.37
N ALA A 119 -9.39 7.82 -4.22
CA ALA A 119 -8.30 7.00 -4.77
C ALA A 119 -7.33 7.84 -5.63
N ALA A 120 -7.86 8.71 -6.49
CA ALA A 120 -7.05 9.62 -7.30
C ALA A 120 -6.24 10.60 -6.43
N HIS A 121 -6.87 11.14 -5.38
CA HIS A 121 -6.21 11.99 -4.40
C HIS A 121 -5.09 11.25 -3.66
N GLN A 122 -5.35 10.04 -3.16
CA GLN A 122 -4.35 9.21 -2.50
C GLN A 122 -3.17 8.95 -3.45
N GLY A 123 -3.41 8.60 -4.71
CA GLY A 123 -2.35 8.38 -5.70
C GLY A 123 -1.47 9.61 -5.89
N LYS A 124 -2.07 10.80 -6.02
CA LYS A 124 -1.33 12.07 -6.16
C LYS A 124 -0.53 12.41 -4.91
N TYR A 125 -1.13 12.25 -3.73
CA TYR A 125 -0.48 12.46 -2.44
C TYR A 125 0.70 11.50 -2.24
N PHE A 126 0.47 10.21 -2.44
CA PHE A 126 1.47 9.15 -2.35
C PHE A 126 2.67 9.42 -3.27
N ALA A 127 2.42 9.71 -4.55
CA ALA A 127 3.48 10.04 -5.50
C ALA A 127 4.29 11.28 -5.08
N GLY A 128 3.62 12.28 -4.50
CA GLY A 128 4.27 13.47 -3.93
C GLY A 128 5.21 13.15 -2.78
N ILE A 129 4.82 12.24 -1.87
CA ILE A 129 5.67 11.76 -0.78
C ILE A 129 6.82 10.90 -1.31
N ALA A 130 6.51 9.93 -2.18
CA ALA A 130 7.51 9.04 -2.77
C ALA A 130 8.62 9.82 -3.49
N LYS A 131 8.28 10.91 -4.18
CA LYS A 131 9.25 11.80 -4.84
C LYS A 131 10.21 12.52 -3.88
N LYS A 132 9.82 12.71 -2.61
CA LYS A 132 10.67 13.34 -1.59
C LYS A 132 11.67 12.38 -0.95
N LEU A 133 11.38 11.07 -0.99
CA LEU A 133 12.21 10.01 -0.41
C LEU A 133 13.36 9.57 -1.34
N LYS A 134 13.85 10.49 -2.20
CA LYS A 134 14.95 10.23 -3.13
C LYS A 134 16.24 9.87 -2.40
#